data_AF-A0A3D8IA64-F1
#
_entry.id   AF-A0A3D8IA64-F1
#
_cell.length_a   1.000
_cell.length_b   1.000
_cell.length_c   1.000
_cell.angle_alpha   90.00
_cell.angle_beta   90.00
_cell.angle_gamma   90.00
#
_symmetry.space_group_name_H-M   'P 1'
#
loop_
_entity.id
_entity.type
_entity.pdbx_description
1 polymer ?
#
loop_
_entity_poly.entity_id
_entity_poly.type
_entity_poly.pdbx_seq_one_letter_code
_entity_poly.pdbx_strand_id
1 'polypeptide(L)'
;MIDITGAKVITLASIFGGAAVIFTIAPFLFVIIHGIIRSNQQTTGGQTTLSIILKALIVHLVSCVAFIATIYSLDRLDPNNTQLFTKKIFEVFWAGNNQGEVFNLVGGSNSVEMMSAYVVLHLLSVIVHLAYAISPIAIFILAVVYGVGLAKKDTYKDSYSGIVSWSIISVVFCSMLYITWAYLASPALFLPSGNLFDKISNFYKEILI
;
A
#
# COMPACT_ATOMS: atom_id res chain seq x y z
N MET A 1 1.68 24.88 -23.75
CA MET A 1 2.92 24.78 -22.97
C MET A 1 2.48 24.69 -21.51
N ILE A 2 2.64 23.54 -20.85
CA ILE A 2 2.33 23.45 -19.43
C ILE A 2 3.52 24.08 -18.71
N ASP A 3 3.35 25.28 -18.17
CA ASP A 3 4.35 25.85 -17.28
C ASP A 3 4.33 25.02 -15.98
N ILE A 4 5.42 24.30 -15.70
CA ILE A 4 5.51 23.41 -14.54
C ILE A 4 6.29 24.15 -13.46
N THR A 5 5.55 24.89 -12.62
CA THR A 5 6.10 25.51 -11.42
C THR A 5 6.47 24.46 -10.38
N GLY A 6 7.40 24.77 -9.48
CA GLY A 6 7.78 23.86 -8.39
C GLY A 6 6.58 23.48 -7.50
N ALA A 7 5.68 24.43 -7.23
CA ALA A 7 4.44 24.16 -6.48
C ALA A 7 3.55 23.13 -7.19
N LYS A 8 3.43 23.23 -8.52
CA LYS A 8 2.66 22.26 -9.32
C LYS A 8 3.26 20.86 -9.27
N VAL A 9 4.58 20.72 -9.30
CA VAL A 9 5.23 19.40 -9.15
C VAL A 9 4.91 18.79 -7.80
N ILE A 10 4.98 19.58 -6.71
CA ILE A 10 4.65 19.12 -5.36
C ILE A 10 3.18 18.69 -5.28
N THR A 11 2.25 19.45 -5.85
CA THR A 11 0.84 19.08 -5.89
C THR A 11 0.60 17.79 -6.68
N LEU A 12 1.25 17.62 -7.84
CA LEU A 12 1.16 16.40 -8.63
C LEU A 12 1.75 15.19 -7.86
N ALA A 13 2.85 15.38 -7.13
CA ALA A 13 3.44 14.37 -6.25
C ALA A 13 2.45 13.90 -5.18
N SER A 14 1.73 14.83 -4.53
CA SER A 14 0.68 14.48 -3.57
C SER A 14 -0.45 13.67 -4.21
N ILE A 15 -0.93 14.09 -5.38
CA ILE A 15 -2.07 13.43 -6.06
C ILE A 15 -1.67 12.03 -6.53
N PHE A 16 -0.59 11.92 -7.31
CA PHE A 16 -0.18 10.65 -7.91
C PHE A 16 0.45 9.68 -6.90
N GLY A 17 1.22 10.20 -5.94
CA GLY A 17 1.72 9.39 -4.82
C GLY A 17 0.60 8.87 -3.93
N GLY A 18 -0.37 9.71 -3.58
CA GLY A 18 -1.56 9.28 -2.85
C GLY A 18 -2.39 8.25 -3.62
N ALA A 19 -2.58 8.46 -4.92
CA ALA A 19 -3.24 7.48 -5.78
C ALA A 19 -2.49 6.14 -5.80
N ALA A 20 -1.15 6.14 -5.93
CA ALA A 20 -0.36 4.91 -5.89
C ALA A 20 -0.60 4.10 -4.60
N VAL A 21 -0.65 4.78 -3.46
CA VAL A 21 -0.95 4.15 -2.16
C VAL A 21 -2.38 3.57 -2.13
N ILE A 22 -3.37 4.31 -2.63
CA ILE A 22 -4.76 3.83 -2.68
C ILE A 22 -4.89 2.61 -3.59
N PHE A 23 -4.28 2.63 -4.79
CA PHE A 23 -4.33 1.53 -5.75
C PHE A 23 -3.62 0.27 -5.26
N THR A 24 -2.64 0.41 -4.36
CA THR A 24 -1.94 -0.73 -3.75
C THR A 24 -2.68 -1.29 -2.53
N ILE A 25 -3.45 -0.48 -1.79
CA ILE A 25 -4.12 -0.94 -0.56
C ILE A 25 -5.61 -1.27 -0.78
N ALA A 26 -6.38 -0.35 -1.36
CA ALA A 26 -7.84 -0.38 -1.33
C ALA A 26 -8.46 -1.59 -2.07
N PRO A 27 -8.00 -1.99 -3.28
CA PRO A 27 -8.57 -3.14 -3.99
C PRO A 27 -8.38 -4.45 -3.23
N PHE A 28 -7.22 -4.62 -2.59
CA PHE A 28 -6.92 -5.80 -1.78
C PHE A 28 -7.84 -5.88 -0.55
N LEU A 29 -7.96 -4.77 0.20
CA LEU A 29 -8.83 -4.70 1.38
C LEU A 29 -10.30 -4.90 1.01
N PHE A 30 -10.77 -4.31 -0.09
CA PHE A 30 -12.14 -4.43 -0.56
C PHE A 30 -12.52 -5.90 -0.81
N VAL A 31 -11.68 -6.65 -1.53
CA VAL A 31 -11.95 -8.06 -1.84
C VAL A 31 -11.89 -8.93 -0.58
N ILE A 32 -10.97 -8.66 0.35
CA ILE A 32 -10.88 -9.40 1.62
C ILE A 32 -12.12 -9.16 2.48
N ILE A 33 -12.49 -7.90 2.72
CA ILE A 33 -13.64 -7.55 3.58
C ILE A 33 -14.92 -8.14 2.98
N HIS A 34 -15.15 -7.93 1.69
CA HIS A 34 -16.32 -8.48 1.00
C HIS A 34 -16.33 -10.01 1.02
N GLY A 35 -15.17 -10.65 0.85
CA GLY A 35 -15.03 -12.10 0.93
C GLY A 35 -15.36 -12.66 2.31
N ILE A 36 -14.87 -12.03 3.38
CA ILE A 36 -15.15 -12.42 4.77
C ILE A 36 -16.66 -12.31 5.05
N ILE A 37 -17.28 -11.17 4.71
CA ILE A 37 -18.73 -10.96 4.90
C ILE A 37 -19.53 -12.03 4.18
N ARG A 38 -19.16 -12.34 2.93
CA ARG A 38 -19.85 -13.34 2.11
C ARG A 38 -19.64 -14.78 2.61
N SER A 39 -18.45 -15.11 3.14
CA SER A 39 -18.18 -16.45 3.69
C SER A 39 -19.01 -16.79 4.93
N ASN A 40 -19.54 -15.78 5.61
CA ASN A 40 -20.43 -15.94 6.77
C ASN A 40 -21.91 -16.13 6.38
N GLN A 41 -22.28 -15.94 5.11
CA GLN A 41 -23.63 -16.17 4.62
C GLN A 41 -23.78 -17.63 4.20
N GLN A 42 -24.60 -18.41 4.92
CA GLN A 42 -24.77 -19.86 4.77
C GLN A 42 -25.39 -20.32 3.43
N THR A 43 -25.54 -19.44 2.43
CA THR A 43 -26.42 -19.68 1.26
C THR A 43 -25.75 -19.62 -0.11
N THR A 44 -24.43 -19.51 -0.25
CA THR A 44 -23.80 -19.55 -1.59
C THR A 44 -22.60 -20.47 -1.66
N GLY A 45 -22.58 -21.32 -2.70
CA GLY A 45 -21.67 -22.46 -2.84
C GLY A 45 -20.18 -22.12 -2.70
N GLY A 46 -19.49 -22.95 -1.91
CA GLY A 46 -18.12 -23.41 -2.17
C GLY A 46 -16.99 -22.38 -2.27
N GLN A 47 -17.18 -21.09 -1.96
CA GLN A 47 -16.03 -20.17 -1.90
C GLN A 47 -15.23 -20.43 -0.62
N THR A 48 -14.15 -21.18 -0.78
CA THR A 48 -13.13 -21.36 0.27
C THR A 48 -12.41 -20.03 0.49
N THR A 49 -11.90 -19.80 1.70
CA THR A 49 -11.11 -18.61 2.01
C THR A 49 -9.89 -18.48 1.08
N LEU A 50 -9.31 -19.62 0.67
CA LEU A 50 -8.25 -19.64 -0.33
C LEU A 50 -8.68 -18.99 -1.66
N SER A 51 -9.92 -19.23 -2.11
CA SER A 51 -10.46 -18.60 -3.33
C SER A 51 -10.60 -17.08 -3.18
N ILE A 52 -11.05 -16.60 -2.01
CA ILE A 52 -11.18 -15.17 -1.71
C ILE A 52 -9.81 -14.49 -1.74
N ILE A 53 -8.83 -15.10 -1.08
CA ILE A 53 -7.45 -14.59 -1.01
C ILE A 53 -6.82 -14.53 -2.40
N LEU A 54 -6.96 -15.60 -3.20
CA LEU A 54 -6.41 -15.63 -4.55
C LEU A 54 -7.05 -14.54 -5.43
N LYS A 55 -8.37 -14.34 -5.32
CA LYS A 55 -9.06 -13.23 -6.00
C LYS A 55 -8.55 -11.87 -5.55
N ALA A 56 -8.30 -11.68 -4.25
CA ALA A 56 -7.77 -10.43 -3.72
C ALA A 56 -6.38 -10.12 -4.30
N LEU A 57 -5.51 -11.12 -4.39
CA LEU A 57 -4.19 -10.98 -5.02
C LEU A 57 -4.28 -10.67 -6.52
N ILE A 58 -5.18 -11.33 -7.25
CA ILE A 58 -5.37 -11.07 -8.69
C ILE A 58 -5.89 -9.64 -8.90
N VAL A 59 -6.91 -9.22 -8.15
CA VAL A 59 -7.46 -7.85 -8.26
C VAL A 59 -6.41 -6.80 -7.88
N HIS A 60 -5.62 -7.06 -6.83
CA HIS A 60 -4.50 -6.20 -6.45
C HIS A 60 -3.44 -6.12 -7.56
N LEU A 61 -3.02 -7.25 -8.13
CA LEU A 61 -2.07 -7.28 -9.24
C LEU A 61 -2.58 -6.48 -10.45
N VAL A 62 -3.83 -6.69 -10.87
CA VAL A 62 -4.44 -5.96 -11.99
C VAL A 62 -4.49 -4.47 -11.70
N SER A 63 -4.86 -4.07 -10.48
CA SER A 63 -4.86 -2.67 -10.04
C SER A 63 -3.47 -2.04 -10.13
N CYS A 64 -2.44 -2.71 -9.60
CA CYS A 64 -1.06 -2.26 -9.66
C CYS A 64 -0.58 -2.10 -11.10
N VAL A 65 -0.81 -3.10 -11.95
CA VAL A 65 -0.43 -3.05 -13.37
C VAL A 65 -1.16 -1.94 -14.12
N ALA A 66 -2.47 -1.77 -13.88
CA ALA A 66 -3.26 -0.71 -14.50
C ALA A 66 -2.78 0.69 -14.07
N PHE A 67 -2.42 0.87 -12.79
CA PHE A 67 -1.85 2.11 -12.29
C PHE A 67 -0.49 2.40 -12.94
N ILE A 68 0.42 1.41 -12.95
CA ILE A 68 1.73 1.52 -13.62
C ILE A 68 1.54 1.91 -15.09
N ALA A 69 0.68 1.22 -15.83
CA ALA A 69 0.40 1.50 -17.23
C ALA A 69 -0.14 2.93 -17.44
N THR A 70 -0.97 3.42 -16.52
CA THR A 70 -1.49 4.80 -16.55
C THR A 70 -0.35 5.81 -16.39
N ILE A 71 0.53 5.63 -15.41
CA ILE A 71 1.70 6.50 -15.20
C ILE A 71 2.63 6.52 -16.42
N TYR A 72 2.97 5.35 -16.97
CA TYR A 72 3.79 5.28 -18.19
C TYR A 72 3.10 5.91 -19.41
N SER A 73 1.76 5.86 -19.49
CA SER A 73 1.01 6.52 -20.55
C SER A 73 1.07 8.04 -20.41
N LEU A 74 0.97 8.57 -19.18
CA LEU A 74 1.11 10.01 -18.92
C LEU A 74 2.47 10.55 -19.33
N ASP A 75 3.56 9.82 -19.05
CA ASP A 75 4.91 10.20 -19.50
C ASP A 75 5.05 10.20 -21.03
N ARG A 76 4.34 9.31 -21.73
CA ARG A 76 4.36 9.30 -23.21
C ARG A 76 3.53 10.43 -23.82
N LEU A 77 2.53 10.93 -23.10
CA LEU A 77 1.66 12.02 -23.56
C LEU A 77 2.29 13.41 -23.36
N ASP A 78 3.31 13.53 -22.50
CA ASP A 78 4.12 14.74 -22.35
C ASP A 78 5.56 14.54 -22.88
N PRO A 79 5.76 14.59 -24.22
CA PRO A 79 7.06 14.30 -24.84
C PRO A 79 8.15 15.32 -24.45
N ASN A 80 7.78 16.47 -23.89
CA ASN A 80 8.74 17.51 -23.48
C ASN A 80 9.27 17.30 -22.05
N ASN A 81 8.60 16.48 -21.24
CA ASN A 81 9.01 16.17 -19.87
C ASN A 81 9.06 14.65 -19.67
N THR A 82 9.93 13.99 -20.43
CA THR A 82 10.12 12.53 -20.31
C THR A 82 10.47 12.15 -18.88
N GLN A 83 9.75 11.17 -18.32
CA GLN A 83 9.91 10.66 -16.94
C GLN A 83 9.49 11.63 -15.83
N LEU A 84 8.67 12.64 -16.13
CA LEU A 84 8.09 13.51 -15.11
C LEU A 84 7.29 12.70 -14.09
N PHE A 85 6.40 11.82 -14.55
CA PHE A 85 5.53 11.04 -13.69
C PHE A 85 6.25 9.85 -13.09
N THR A 86 6.90 9.00 -13.89
CA THR A 86 7.57 7.78 -13.39
C THR A 86 8.74 8.04 -12.45
N LYS A 87 9.42 9.18 -12.58
CA LYS A 87 10.62 9.50 -11.80
C LYS A 87 10.43 10.72 -10.90
N LYS A 88 10.32 11.91 -11.48
CA LYS A 88 10.38 13.17 -10.72
C LYS A 88 9.25 13.31 -9.69
N ILE A 89 8.01 13.01 -10.09
CA ILE A 89 6.83 13.13 -9.23
C ILE A 89 6.89 12.15 -8.05
N PHE A 90 7.28 10.89 -8.28
CA PHE A 90 7.39 9.90 -7.21
C PHE A 90 8.62 10.12 -6.32
N GLU A 91 9.76 10.58 -6.86
CA GLU A 91 10.91 11.01 -6.05
C GLU A 91 10.51 12.13 -5.09
N VAL A 92 9.79 13.16 -5.57
CA VAL A 92 9.27 14.24 -4.73
C VAL A 92 8.29 13.72 -3.69
N PHE A 93 7.40 12.79 -4.06
CA PHE A 93 6.43 12.21 -3.13
C PHE A 93 7.12 11.52 -1.95
N TRP A 94 8.12 10.67 -2.24
CA TRP A 94 8.84 9.92 -1.23
C TRP A 94 9.82 10.77 -0.40
N ALA A 95 10.20 11.95 -0.88
CA ALA A 95 10.95 12.96 -0.13
C ALA A 95 10.08 13.81 0.82
N GLY A 96 8.76 13.59 0.88
CA GLY A 96 7.79 14.44 1.59
C GLY A 96 8.04 14.66 3.09
N ASN A 97 8.93 13.90 3.73
CA ASN A 97 9.34 14.11 5.12
C ASN A 97 10.41 15.19 5.29
N ASN A 98 11.06 15.64 4.21
CA ASN A 98 12.15 16.60 4.24
C ASN A 98 11.89 17.77 3.27
N GLN A 99 11.53 18.92 3.84
CA GLN A 99 11.25 20.15 3.06
C GLN A 99 12.43 20.57 2.18
N GLY A 100 13.65 20.51 2.72
CA GLY A 100 14.84 20.93 1.97
C GLY A 100 15.11 20.05 0.76
N GLU A 101 14.88 18.75 0.89
CA GLU A 101 15.00 17.79 -0.21
C GLU A 101 13.92 18.01 -1.27
N VAL A 102 12.66 18.19 -0.87
CA VAL A 102 11.55 18.48 -1.79
C VAL A 102 11.82 19.76 -2.58
N PHE A 103 12.24 20.85 -1.92
CA PHE A 103 12.49 22.12 -2.59
C PHE A 103 13.70 22.07 -3.53
N ASN A 104 14.73 21.28 -3.18
CA ASN A 104 15.85 21.00 -4.07
C ASN A 104 15.41 20.22 -5.32
N LEU A 105 14.59 19.17 -5.16
CA LEU A 105 14.09 18.34 -6.27
C LEU A 105 13.22 19.11 -7.27
N VAL A 106 12.50 20.14 -6.82
CA VAL A 106 11.66 20.97 -7.69
C VAL A 106 12.33 22.26 -8.16
N GLY A 107 13.58 22.51 -7.76
CA GLY A 107 14.39 23.66 -8.18
C GLY A 107 13.82 25.00 -7.73
N GLY A 108 13.17 25.06 -6.56
CA GLY A 108 12.46 26.26 -6.08
C GLY A 108 12.91 26.77 -4.71
N SER A 109 12.48 27.98 -4.37
CA SER A 109 12.73 28.65 -3.10
C SER A 109 11.47 28.66 -2.19
N ASN A 110 11.59 29.19 -0.97
CA ASN A 110 10.52 29.27 0.04
C ASN A 110 9.39 30.25 -0.33
N SER A 111 8.76 30.08 -1.49
CA SER A 111 7.55 30.82 -1.87
C SER A 111 6.34 30.31 -1.08
N VAL A 112 5.36 31.20 -0.84
CA VAL A 112 4.13 30.86 -0.12
C VAL A 112 3.36 29.74 -0.81
N GLU A 113 3.32 29.75 -2.15
CA GLU A 113 2.65 28.73 -2.96
C GLU A 113 3.31 27.35 -2.78
N MET A 114 4.64 27.26 -2.87
CA MET A 114 5.37 26.01 -2.67
C MET A 114 5.24 25.49 -1.23
N MET A 115 5.25 26.39 -0.25
CA MET A 115 5.08 26.00 1.15
C MET A 115 3.70 25.40 1.38
N SER A 116 2.64 25.99 0.81
CA SER A 116 1.28 25.47 0.93
C SER A 116 1.14 24.08 0.29
N ALA A 117 1.73 23.87 -0.89
CA ALA A 117 1.76 22.57 -1.56
C ALA A 117 2.54 21.53 -0.74
N TYR A 118 3.66 21.93 -0.14
CA TYR A 118 4.48 21.05 0.69
C TYR A 118 3.75 20.59 1.95
N VAL A 119 2.98 21.44 2.62
CA VAL A 119 2.21 21.04 3.81
C VAL A 119 1.26 19.87 3.48
N VAL A 120 0.59 19.93 2.33
CA VAL A 120 -0.29 18.84 1.87
C VAL A 120 0.51 17.56 1.60
N LEU A 121 1.65 17.69 0.91
CA LEU A 121 2.54 16.55 0.65
C LEU A 121 3.04 15.91 1.95
N HIS A 122 3.49 16.73 2.90
CA HIS A 122 4.03 16.29 4.17
C HIS A 122 2.96 15.56 4.99
N LEU A 123 1.75 16.12 5.08
CA LEU A 123 0.63 15.45 5.75
C LEU A 123 0.37 14.07 5.15
N LEU A 124 0.31 13.97 3.81
CA LEU A 124 0.09 12.72 3.13
C LEU A 124 1.24 11.73 3.38
N SER A 125 2.50 12.19 3.31
CA SER A 125 3.67 11.39 3.62
C SER A 125 3.59 10.81 5.03
N VAL A 126 3.25 11.61 6.04
CA VAL A 126 3.08 11.16 7.42
C VAL A 126 1.99 10.09 7.54
N ILE A 127 0.83 10.30 6.91
CA ILE A 127 -0.27 9.32 6.93
C ILE A 127 0.16 8.00 6.28
N VAL A 128 0.87 8.07 5.15
CA VAL A 128 1.32 6.89 4.40
C VAL A 128 2.37 6.10 5.19
N HIS A 129 3.36 6.79 5.79
CA HIS A 129 4.35 6.15 6.65
C HIS A 129 3.69 5.49 7.86
N LEU A 130 2.71 6.17 8.49
CA LEU A 130 1.96 5.61 9.61
C LEU A 130 1.12 4.38 9.20
N ALA A 131 0.46 4.44 8.05
CA ALA A 131 -0.34 3.33 7.53
C ALA A 131 0.51 2.08 7.29
N TYR A 132 1.69 2.23 6.68
CA TYR A 132 2.64 1.13 6.46
C TYR A 132 3.35 0.68 7.74
N ALA A 133 3.57 1.58 8.69
CA ALA A 133 4.07 1.21 10.01
C ALA A 133 3.05 0.31 10.71
N ILE A 134 1.77 0.64 10.71
CA ILE A 134 0.73 -0.14 11.43
C ILE A 134 0.35 -1.44 10.70
N SER A 135 0.60 -1.55 9.39
CA SER A 135 0.11 -2.68 8.58
C SER A 135 0.53 -4.08 9.07
N PRO A 136 1.77 -4.37 9.52
CA PRO A 136 2.12 -5.70 10.04
C PRO A 136 1.31 -6.09 11.28
N ILE A 137 1.06 -5.13 12.18
CA ILE A 137 0.28 -5.34 13.40
C ILE A 137 -1.19 -5.61 13.04
N ALA A 138 -1.75 -4.83 12.11
CA ALA A 138 -3.12 -5.03 11.65
C ALA A 138 -3.29 -6.43 11.02
N ILE A 139 -2.34 -6.87 10.20
CA ILE A 139 -2.36 -8.22 9.60
C ILE A 139 -2.24 -9.31 10.67
N PHE A 140 -1.39 -9.13 11.68
CA PHE A 140 -1.27 -10.09 12.77
C PHE A 140 -2.60 -10.26 13.53
N ILE A 141 -3.26 -9.15 13.88
CA ILE A 141 -4.56 -9.18 14.57
C ILE A 141 -5.61 -9.88 13.69
N LEU A 142 -5.70 -9.52 12.41
CA LEU A 142 -6.63 -10.15 11.47
C LEU A 142 -6.38 -11.65 11.34
N ALA A 143 -5.11 -12.08 11.30
CA ALA A 143 -4.75 -13.49 11.20
C ALA A 143 -5.18 -14.27 12.45
N VAL A 144 -5.00 -13.72 13.65
CA VAL A 144 -5.47 -14.35 14.89
C VAL A 144 -6.98 -14.47 14.91
N VAL A 145 -7.71 -13.39 14.59
CA VAL A 145 -9.18 -13.39 14.52
C VAL A 145 -9.68 -14.45 13.53
N TYR A 146 -9.04 -14.53 12.36
CA TYR A 146 -9.38 -15.52 11.34
C TYR A 146 -9.09 -16.96 11.79
N GLY A 147 -7.96 -17.20 12.46
CA GLY A 147 -7.60 -18.51 13.01
C GLY A 147 -8.56 -18.99 14.10
N VAL A 148 -9.01 -18.09 14.98
CA VAL A 148 -10.06 -18.38 15.97
C VAL A 148 -11.38 -18.73 15.27
N GLY A 149 -11.74 -18.01 14.21
CA GLY A 149 -12.94 -18.29 13.40
C GLY A 149 -12.91 -19.67 12.76
N LEU A 150 -11.78 -20.07 12.19
CA LEU A 150 -11.58 -21.41 11.61
C LEU A 150 -11.66 -22.51 12.67
N ALA A 151 -11.00 -22.32 13.83
CA ALA A 151 -11.02 -23.30 14.91
C ALA A 151 -12.44 -23.62 15.39
N LYS A 152 -13.30 -22.59 15.52
CA LYS A 152 -14.69 -22.76 15.91
C LYS A 152 -15.54 -23.46 14.85
N LYS A 153 -15.17 -23.35 13.58
CA LYS A 153 -15.89 -23.96 12.46
C LYS A 153 -15.52 -25.44 12.28
N ASP A 154 -14.24 -25.78 12.42
CA ASP A 154 -13.73 -27.12 12.14
C ASP A 154 -13.63 -28.02 13.38
N THR A 155 -13.56 -27.44 14.58
CA THR A 155 -13.50 -28.21 15.83
C THR A 155 -14.86 -28.20 16.53
N TYR A 156 -15.59 -29.32 16.47
CA TYR A 156 -16.92 -29.48 17.09
C TYR A 156 -16.95 -29.33 18.62
N LYS A 157 -15.77 -29.26 19.27
CA LYS A 157 -15.58 -28.94 20.69
C LYS A 157 -14.57 -27.80 20.78
N ASP A 158 -14.85 -26.80 21.62
CA ASP A 158 -13.96 -25.69 21.95
C ASP A 158 -12.68 -26.19 22.66
N SER A 159 -11.77 -26.78 21.90
CA SER A 159 -10.46 -27.17 22.40
C SER A 159 -9.51 -25.97 22.27
N TYR A 160 -9.00 -25.50 23.40
CA TYR A 160 -8.01 -24.42 23.42
C TYR A 160 -6.79 -24.74 22.56
N SER A 161 -6.38 -26.02 22.49
CA SER A 161 -5.32 -26.48 21.60
C SER A 161 -5.64 -26.28 20.12
N GLY A 162 -6.88 -26.58 19.68
CA GLY A 162 -7.32 -26.35 18.31
C GLY A 162 -7.31 -24.87 17.93
N ILE A 163 -7.77 -23.99 18.82
CA ILE A 163 -7.74 -22.53 18.61
C ILE A 163 -6.32 -22.03 18.42
N VAL A 164 -5.38 -22.48 19.26
CA VAL A 164 -3.96 -22.09 19.16
C VAL A 164 -3.34 -22.59 17.86
N SER A 165 -3.52 -23.87 17.51
CA SER A 165 -2.97 -24.45 16.29
C SER A 165 -3.47 -23.74 15.03
N TRP A 166 -4.78 -23.50 14.91
CA TRP A 166 -5.35 -22.79 13.76
C TRP A 166 -4.94 -21.32 13.70
N SER A 167 -4.75 -20.67 14.84
CA SER A 167 -4.22 -19.29 14.91
C SER A 167 -2.78 -19.21 14.42
N ILE A 168 -1.92 -20.16 14.81
CA ILE A 168 -0.53 -20.22 14.32
C ILE A 168 -0.50 -20.43 12.80
N ILE A 169 -1.26 -21.40 12.29
CA ILE A 169 -1.35 -21.68 10.86
C ILE A 169 -1.81 -20.42 10.11
N SER A 170 -2.88 -19.77 10.61
CA SER A 170 -3.41 -18.53 10.03
C SER A 170 -2.38 -17.41 9.98
N VAL A 171 -1.63 -17.18 11.06
CA VAL A 171 -0.57 -16.15 11.12
C VAL A 171 0.51 -16.39 10.07
N VAL A 172 0.97 -17.63 9.91
CA VAL A 172 1.97 -17.96 8.88
C VAL A 172 1.43 -17.65 7.49
N PHE A 173 0.21 -18.10 7.17
CA PHE A 173 -0.40 -17.85 5.85
C PHE A 173 -0.64 -16.36 5.59
N CYS A 174 -1.23 -15.63 6.53
CA CYS A 174 -1.47 -14.19 6.39
C CYS A 174 -0.16 -13.40 6.24
N SER A 175 0.91 -13.82 6.92
CA SER A 175 2.23 -13.19 6.79
C SER A 175 2.80 -13.41 5.39
N MET A 176 2.70 -14.62 4.84
CA MET A 176 3.13 -14.88 3.45
C MET A 176 2.35 -14.05 2.43
N LEU A 177 1.04 -13.90 2.64
CA LEU A 177 0.18 -13.07 1.78
C LEU A 177 0.55 -11.59 1.88
N TYR A 178 0.84 -11.10 3.07
CA TYR A 178 1.31 -9.74 3.29
C TYR A 178 2.64 -9.47 2.59
N ILE A 179 3.60 -10.39 2.69
CA ILE A 179 4.88 -10.30 1.99
C ILE A 179 4.64 -10.24 0.48
N THR A 180 3.81 -11.15 -0.05
CA THR A 180 3.47 -11.20 -1.48
C THR A 180 2.81 -9.89 -1.94
N TRP A 181 1.85 -9.38 -1.17
CA TRP A 181 1.21 -8.09 -1.40
C TRP A 181 2.23 -6.94 -1.44
N ALA A 182 3.16 -6.89 -0.48
CA ALA A 182 4.16 -5.83 -0.41
C ALA A 182 5.11 -5.84 -1.63
N TYR A 183 5.52 -7.03 -2.09
CA TYR A 183 6.33 -7.16 -3.31
C TYR A 183 5.57 -6.74 -4.56
N LEU A 184 4.28 -7.06 -4.66
CA LEU A 184 3.43 -6.65 -5.79
C LEU A 184 3.12 -5.15 -5.78
N ALA A 185 2.98 -4.54 -4.60
CA ALA A 185 2.76 -3.11 -4.44
C ALA A 185 4.01 -2.26 -4.77
N SER A 186 5.20 -2.79 -4.48
CA SER A 186 6.48 -2.08 -4.64
C SER A 186 6.69 -1.39 -6.00
N PRO A 187 6.49 -2.05 -7.16
CA PRO A 187 6.66 -1.39 -8.46
C PRO A 187 5.58 -0.32 -8.73
N ALA A 188 4.36 -0.48 -8.22
CA ALA A 188 3.28 0.50 -8.41
C ALA A 188 3.46 1.76 -7.56
N LEU A 189 4.25 1.67 -6.48
CA LEU A 189 4.61 2.79 -5.62
C LEU A 189 5.78 3.63 -6.17
N PHE A 190 6.47 3.17 -7.20
CA PHE A 190 7.63 3.84 -7.78
C PHE A 190 8.64 4.27 -6.70
N LEU A 191 8.97 3.34 -5.80
CA LEU A 191 9.91 3.60 -4.71
C LEU A 191 11.28 4.00 -5.27
N PRO A 192 11.94 5.04 -4.72
CA PRO A 192 13.25 5.49 -5.21
C PRO A 192 14.37 4.47 -4.91
N SER A 193 14.19 3.65 -3.88
CA SER A 193 15.12 2.59 -3.50
C SER A 193 14.42 1.46 -2.74
N GLY A 194 14.90 0.24 -2.97
CA GLY A 194 14.42 -0.97 -2.31
C GLY A 194 12.99 -1.37 -2.67
N ASN A 195 12.43 -2.28 -1.88
CA ASN A 195 11.02 -2.67 -1.96
C ASN A 195 10.28 -2.24 -0.68
N LEU A 196 8.94 -2.27 -0.72
CA LEU A 196 8.09 -1.84 0.38
C LEU A 196 8.33 -2.67 1.65
N PHE A 197 8.53 -3.99 1.50
CA PHE A 197 8.74 -4.88 2.63
C PHE A 197 10.04 -4.53 3.38
N ASP A 198 11.13 -4.32 2.66
CA ASP A 198 12.42 -3.94 3.24
C ASP A 198 12.34 -2.57 3.93
N LYS A 199 11.63 -1.61 3.33
CA LYS A 199 11.40 -0.30 3.96
C LYS A 199 10.66 -0.43 5.30
N ILE A 200 9.59 -1.22 5.35
CA ILE A 200 8.85 -1.46 6.58
C ILE A 200 9.71 -2.23 7.59
N SER A 201 10.44 -3.25 7.15
CA SER A 201 11.33 -4.03 8.02
C SER A 201 12.41 -3.15 8.65
N ASN A 202 13.03 -2.25 7.88
CA ASN A 202 14.07 -1.35 8.37
C ASN A 202 13.52 -0.33 9.39
N PHE A 203 12.34 0.23 9.14
CA PHE A 203 11.65 1.10 10.11
C PHE A 203 11.48 0.42 11.48
N TYR A 204 11.04 -0.85 11.49
CA TYR A 204 10.89 -1.60 12.74
C TYR A 204 12.23 -1.94 13.39
N LYS A 205 13.28 -2.21 12.62
CA LYS A 205 14.64 -2.43 13.16
C LYS A 205 15.17 -1.18 13.86
N GLU A 206 14.95 0.01 13.29
CA GLU A 206 15.39 1.28 13.87
C GLU A 206 14.63 1.65 15.15
N ILE A 207 13.41 1.16 15.35
CA ILE A 207 12.62 1.42 16.56
C ILE A 207 12.89 0.39 17.66
N LEU A 208 13.11 -0.86 17.30
CA LEU A 208 13.25 -1.98 18.24
C LEU A 208 14.70 -2.22 18.71
N ILE A 209 15.68 -1.65 18.02
CA ILE A 209 17.12 -1.74 18.33
C ILE A 209 17.61 -0.35 18.69
#